data_AF-A0A920H6Y8-F1
#
_entry.id   AF-A0A920H6Y8-F1
#
_cell.length_a   1.000
_cell.length_b   1.000
_cell.length_c   1.000
_cell.angle_alpha   90.00
_cell.angle_beta   90.00
_cell.angle_gamma   90.00
#
_symmetry.space_group_name_H-M   'P 1'
#
loop_
_entity.id
_entity.type
_entity.pdbx_description
1 polymer ?
#
loop_
_entity_poly.entity_id
_entity_poly.type
_entity_poly.pdbx_seq_one_letter_code
_entity_poly.pdbx_strand_id
1 'polypeptide(L)'
;MADFEKCYNTSQKMLATREHGKSEIEKKLIKKGFQIPIIREVIKELEENNYLSDERYSYEYIRMRKKKGYGEKNFFELLNKGVDKKIIQENLKDFKDEEEVLIKAVEKN
;
A
#
# COMPACT_ATOMS: atom_id res chain seq x y z
N MET A 1 -15.49 -14.52 16.61
CA MET A 1 -14.44 -13.88 17.43
C MET A 1 -13.07 -14.52 17.22
N ALA A 2 -12.89 -15.83 17.43
CA ALA A 2 -11.57 -16.48 17.27
C ALA A 2 -10.92 -16.29 15.89
N ASP A 3 -11.70 -16.31 14.79
CA ASP A 3 -11.13 -16.14 13.44
C ASP A 3 -10.79 -14.68 13.12
N PHE A 4 -11.54 -13.72 13.65
CA PHE A 4 -11.19 -12.29 13.58
C PHE A 4 -9.87 -12.05 14.30
N GLU A 5 -9.74 -12.51 15.54
CA GLU A 5 -8.54 -12.30 16.35
C GLU A 5 -7.30 -12.97 15.71
N LYS A 6 -7.44 -14.18 15.18
CA LYS A 6 -6.36 -14.85 14.42
C LYS A 6 -5.98 -14.07 13.16
N CYS A 7 -6.97 -13.57 12.41
CA CYS A 7 -6.75 -12.77 11.22
C CYS A 7 -6.03 -11.45 11.58
N TYR A 8 -6.51 -10.74 12.60
CA TYR A 8 -5.97 -9.49 13.11
C TYR A 8 -4.51 -9.65 13.57
N ASN A 9 -4.24 -10.63 14.45
CA ASN A 9 -2.90 -10.93 14.93
C ASN A 9 -1.94 -11.33 13.80
N THR A 10 -2.45 -12.03 12.77
CA THR A 10 -1.66 -12.38 11.59
C THR A 10 -1.27 -11.15 10.78
N SER A 11 -2.21 -10.21 10.59
CA SER A 11 -1.98 -8.95 9.88
C SER A 11 -1.01 -8.04 10.65
N GLN A 12 -1.16 -7.92 11.96
CA GLN A 12 -0.26 -7.14 12.80
C GLN A 12 1.18 -7.66 12.73
N LYS A 13 1.38 -8.99 12.71
CA LYS A 13 2.72 -9.57 12.52
C LYS A 13 3.35 -9.20 11.17
N MET A 14 2.55 -9.02 10.12
CA MET A 14 3.06 -8.53 8.83
C MET A 14 3.46 -7.07 8.95
N LEU A 15 2.56 -6.22 9.44
CA LEU A 15 2.75 -4.78 9.60
C LEU A 15 3.90 -4.42 10.56
N ALA A 16 4.18 -5.27 11.54
CA ALA A 16 5.33 -5.11 12.44
C ALA A 16 6.69 -5.22 11.72
N THR A 17 6.75 -5.84 10.54
CA THR A 17 8.01 -6.02 9.79
C THR A 17 8.29 -4.90 8.80
N ARG A 18 7.25 -4.35 8.17
CA ARG A 18 7.30 -3.21 7.26
C ARG A 18 5.91 -2.70 6.93
N GLU A 19 5.86 -1.54 6.28
CA GLU A 19 4.65 -1.06 5.63
C GLU A 19 4.17 -2.04 4.53
N HIS A 20 2.86 -2.23 4.48
CA HIS A 20 2.18 -3.07 3.52
C HIS A 20 1.00 -2.32 2.89
N GLY A 21 0.72 -2.58 1.62
CA GLY A 21 -0.49 -2.08 0.98
C GLY A 21 -1.69 -2.93 1.36
N LYS A 22 -2.88 -2.32 1.40
CA LYS A 22 -4.15 -3.01 1.67
C LYS A 22 -4.34 -4.28 0.83
N SER A 23 -4.16 -4.17 -0.48
CA SER A 23 -4.29 -5.29 -1.41
C SER A 23 -3.25 -6.39 -1.20
N GLU A 24 -2.08 -6.07 -0.62
CA GLU A 24 -1.06 -7.06 -0.27
C GLU A 24 -1.51 -7.89 0.93
N ILE A 25 -2.03 -7.23 1.98
CA ILE A 25 -2.57 -7.90 3.17
C ILE A 25 -3.76 -8.76 2.80
N GLU A 26 -4.73 -8.23 2.06
CA GLU A 26 -5.91 -8.99 1.60
C GLU A 26 -5.52 -10.29 0.90
N LYS A 27 -4.65 -10.20 -0.10
CA LYS A 27 -4.19 -11.38 -0.87
C LYS A 27 -3.50 -12.40 0.02
N LYS A 28 -2.69 -11.96 1.00
CA LYS A 28 -2.01 -12.87 1.92
C LYS A 28 -2.97 -13.54 2.89
N LEU A 29 -3.96 -12.82 3.41
CA LEU A 29 -4.96 -13.37 4.31
C LEU A 29 -5.88 -14.37 3.60
N ILE A 30 -6.30 -14.08 2.36
CA ILE A 30 -7.05 -15.03 1.52
C ILE A 30 -6.24 -16.31 1.32
N LYS A 31 -4.95 -16.20 0.97
CA LYS A 31 -4.06 -17.36 0.82
C LYS A 31 -3.88 -18.17 2.11
N LYS A 32 -4.07 -17.55 3.27
CA LYS A 32 -4.03 -18.21 4.59
C LYS A 32 -5.38 -18.83 4.98
N GLY A 33 -6.41 -18.71 4.14
CA GLY A 33 -7.71 -19.34 4.34
C GLY A 33 -8.72 -18.49 5.12
N PHE A 34 -8.43 -17.22 5.39
CA PHE A 34 -9.40 -16.33 6.04
C PHE A 34 -10.53 -15.96 5.09
N GLN A 35 -11.75 -15.86 5.62
CA GLN A 35 -12.92 -15.48 4.83
C GLN A 35 -12.93 -13.97 4.55
N ILE A 36 -13.39 -13.59 3.35
CA ILE A 36 -13.42 -12.18 2.89
C ILE A 36 -14.14 -11.24 3.87
N PRO A 37 -15.30 -11.59 4.48
CA PRO A 37 -15.96 -10.70 5.44
C PRO A 37 -15.07 -10.36 6.64
N ILE A 38 -14.38 -11.36 7.19
CA ILE A 38 -13.45 -11.19 8.33
C ILE A 38 -12.24 -10.35 7.91
N ILE A 39 -11.70 -10.59 6.72
CA ILE A 39 -10.57 -9.80 6.19
C ILE A 39 -10.94 -8.33 6.08
N ARG A 40 -12.13 -8.02 5.54
CA ARG A 40 -12.60 -6.63 5.40
C ARG A 40 -12.77 -5.95 6.75
N GLU A 41 -13.33 -6.66 7.72
CA GLU A 41 -13.49 -6.16 9.10
C GLU A 41 -12.13 -5.87 9.75
N VAL A 42 -11.19 -6.81 9.66
CA VAL A 42 -9.82 -6.64 10.19
C VAL A 42 -9.09 -5.49 9.52
N ILE A 43 -9.20 -5.35 8.20
CA ILE A 43 -8.56 -4.26 7.48
C ILE A 43 -9.11 -2.91 7.91
N LYS A 44 -10.43 -2.81 8.04
CA LYS A 44 -11.07 -1.59 8.53
C LYS A 44 -10.53 -1.21 9.91
N GLU A 45 -10.47 -2.17 10.84
CA GLU A 45 -9.92 -1.95 12.18
C GLU A 45 -8.43 -1.51 12.13
N LEU A 46 -7.62 -2.11 11.25
CA LEU A 46 -6.21 -1.73 11.09
C LEU A 46 -6.04 -0.32 10.49
N GLU A 47 -6.91 0.08 9.57
CA GLU A 47 -6.94 1.44 9.00
C GLU A 47 -7.39 2.46 10.06
N GLU A 48 -8.44 2.16 10.83
CA GLU A 48 -8.96 3.04 11.90
C GLU A 48 -7.95 3.24 13.03
N ASN A 49 -7.18 2.20 13.38
CA ASN A 49 -6.08 2.30 14.34
C ASN A 49 -4.76 2.80 13.71
N ASN A 50 -4.78 3.21 12.44
CA ASN A 50 -3.63 3.70 11.69
C ASN A 50 -2.44 2.71 11.64
N TYR A 51 -2.68 1.41 11.81
CA TYR A 51 -1.66 0.37 11.60
C TYR A 51 -1.42 0.09 10.11
N LEU A 52 -2.47 0.19 9.28
CA LEU A 52 -2.39 0.08 7.84
C LEU A 52 -2.61 1.46 7.21
N SER A 53 -1.66 1.94 6.39
CA SER A 53 -1.72 3.26 5.78
C SER A 53 -1.18 3.21 4.35
N ASP A 54 -2.04 3.54 3.38
CA ASP A 54 -1.64 3.64 1.97
C ASP A 54 -0.64 4.78 1.74
N GLU A 55 -0.68 5.83 2.57
CA GLU A 55 0.28 6.94 2.53
C GLU A 55 1.69 6.46 2.90
N ARG A 56 1.85 5.84 4.08
CA ARG A 56 3.15 5.29 4.50
C ARG A 56 3.65 4.18 3.59
N TYR A 57 2.74 3.31 3.15
CA TYR A 57 3.05 2.27 2.18
C TYR A 57 3.59 2.84 0.86
N SER A 58 2.88 3.81 0.28
CA SER A 58 3.26 4.46 -0.97
C SER A 58 4.62 5.13 -0.85
N TYR A 59 4.86 5.87 0.24
CA TYR A 59 6.13 6.55 0.49
C TYR A 59 7.31 5.58 0.57
N GLU A 60 7.20 4.53 1.41
CA GLU A 60 8.28 3.53 1.53
C GLU A 60 8.47 2.73 0.23
N TYR A 61 7.41 2.52 -0.54
CA TYR A 61 7.49 1.87 -1.84
C TYR A 61 8.34 2.71 -2.83
N ILE A 62 8.02 3.99 -3.00
CA ILE A 62 8.76 4.92 -3.86
C ILE A 62 10.22 4.99 -3.41
N ARG A 63 10.46 5.20 -2.11
CA ARG A 63 11.79 5.26 -1.51
C ARG A 63 12.62 4.01 -1.79
N MET A 64 12.05 2.82 -1.63
CA MET A 64 12.74 1.55 -1.90
C MET A 64 13.05 1.36 -3.39
N ARG A 65 12.10 1.69 -4.27
CA ARG A 65 12.26 1.52 -5.73
C ARG A 65 13.25 2.52 -6.32
N LYS A 66 13.31 3.74 -5.80
CA LYS A 66 14.34 4.74 -6.15
C LYS A 66 15.76 4.22 -5.90
N LYS A 67 16.02 3.61 -4.73
CA LYS A 67 17.31 2.98 -4.42
C LYS A 67 17.73 1.89 -5.43
N LYS A 68 16.78 1.36 -6.19
CA LYS A 68 16.99 0.32 -7.20
C LYS A 68 16.92 0.85 -8.64
N GLY A 69 16.77 2.15 -8.85
CA GLY A 69 16.71 2.79 -10.18
C GLY A 69 15.37 2.69 -10.91
N TYR A 70 14.24 2.47 -10.20
CA TYR A 70 12.92 2.23 -10.80
C TYR A 70 11.93 3.41 -10.72
N GLY A 71 12.40 4.65 -10.54
CA GLY A 71 11.57 5.84 -10.23
C GLY A 71 10.27 5.95 -11.05
N GLU A 72 10.37 5.98 -12.37
CA GLU A 72 9.22 6.28 -13.25
C GLU A 72 8.08 5.25 -13.21
N LYS A 73 8.37 4.00 -12.84
CA LYS A 73 7.38 2.91 -12.86
C LYS A 73 6.52 2.87 -11.59
N ASN A 74 6.91 3.62 -10.56
CA ASN A 74 6.28 3.59 -9.23
C ASN A 74 4.80 3.98 -9.30
N PHE A 75 4.46 5.02 -10.07
CA PHE A 75 3.09 5.53 -10.16
C PHE A 75 2.10 4.46 -10.64
N PHE A 76 2.39 3.83 -11.78
CA PHE A 76 1.53 2.79 -12.34
C PHE A 76 1.51 1.52 -11.47
N GLU A 77 2.64 1.16 -10.86
CA GLU A 77 2.72 0.03 -9.93
C GLU A 77 1.83 0.24 -8.70
N LEU A 78 1.83 1.44 -8.12
CA LEU A 78 1.02 1.81 -6.96
C LEU A 78 -0.48 1.92 -7.30
N LEU A 79 -0.84 2.49 -8.46
CA LEU A 79 -2.23 2.49 -8.94
C LEU A 79 -2.76 1.05 -9.10
N ASN A 80 -1.99 0.16 -9.73
CA ASN A 80 -2.36 -1.25 -9.88
C ASN A 80 -2.46 -2.00 -8.54
N LYS A 81 -1.85 -1.46 -7.48
CA LYS A 81 -1.95 -1.98 -6.10
C LYS A 81 -3.13 -1.39 -5.34
N GLY A 82 -3.86 -0.45 -5.93
CA GLY A 82 -5.06 0.17 -5.36
C GLY A 82 -4.80 1.40 -4.51
N VAL A 83 -3.60 1.99 -4.56
CA VAL A 83 -3.30 3.23 -3.84
C VAL A 83 -3.95 4.41 -4.58
N ASP A 84 -4.60 5.30 -3.84
CA ASP A 84 -5.25 6.48 -4.41
C ASP A 84 -4.26 7.37 -5.17
N LYS A 85 -4.68 7.87 -6.33
CA LYS A 85 -3.84 8.73 -7.19
C LYS A 85 -3.30 9.94 -6.44
N LYS A 86 -4.10 10.59 -5.59
CA LYS A 86 -3.68 11.78 -4.84
C LYS A 86 -2.59 11.44 -3.83
N ILE A 87 -2.71 10.32 -3.13
CA ILE A 87 -1.67 9.84 -2.19
C ILE A 87 -0.34 9.63 -2.92
N ILE A 88 -0.39 9.00 -4.09
CA ILE A 88 0.82 8.78 -4.90
C ILE A 88 1.41 10.13 -5.33
N GLN A 89 0.60 11.03 -5.88
CA GLN A 89 1.05 12.34 -6.33
C GLN A 89 1.64 13.18 -5.19
N GLU A 90 1.05 13.14 -4.00
CA GLU A 90 1.57 13.87 -2.85
C GLU A 90 2.94 13.33 -2.44
N ASN A 91 3.05 12.00 -2.25
CA ASN A 91 4.32 11.39 -1.87
C ASN A 91 5.42 11.62 -2.90
N LEU A 92 5.08 11.65 -4.20
CA LEU A 92 6.04 11.90 -5.27
C LEU A 92 6.70 13.28 -5.21
N LYS A 93 6.04 14.29 -4.65
CA LYS A 93 6.62 15.64 -4.49
C LYS A 93 7.88 15.64 -3.62
N ASP A 94 7.92 14.76 -2.63
CA ASP A 94 9.10 14.61 -1.76
C ASP A 94 10.29 13.98 -2.50
N PHE A 95 10.05 13.40 -3.66
CA PHE A 95 11.06 12.82 -4.55
C PHE A 95 11.20 13.71 -5.79
N LYS A 96 11.80 14.90 -5.60
CA LYS A 96 12.03 15.99 -6.59
C LYS A 96 12.48 15.58 -8.02
N ASP A 97 13.03 14.38 -8.19
CA ASP A 97 13.45 13.86 -9.50
C ASP A 97 12.29 13.22 -10.30
N GLU A 98 11.10 13.01 -9.69
CA GLU A 98 9.95 12.33 -10.31
C GLU A 98 8.85 13.32 -10.80
N GLU A 99 8.97 14.62 -10.48
CA GLU A 99 8.01 15.66 -10.90
C GLU A 99 7.95 15.80 -12.43
N GLU A 100 9.10 15.64 -13.11
CA GLU A 100 9.23 15.72 -14.57
C GLU A 100 8.57 14.53 -15.30
N VAL A 101 8.42 13.39 -14.63
CA VAL A 101 7.81 12.16 -15.17
C VAL A 101 6.29 12.25 -15.10
N LEU A 102 5.76 12.85 -14.03
CA LEU A 102 4.32 13.03 -13.82
C LEU A 102 3.71 13.96 -14.86
N ILE A 103 4.41 15.05 -15.22
CA ILE A 103 4.03 15.98 -16.30
C ILE A 103 3.84 15.21 -17.61
N LYS A 104 4.81 14.38 -18.00
CA LYS A 104 4.75 13.59 -19.25
C LYS A 104 3.66 12.51 -19.27
N ALA A 105 3.32 11.94 -18.11
CA ALA A 105 2.32 10.87 -18.01
C ALA A 105 0.87 11.39 -17.94
N VAL A 106 0.67 12.59 -17.36
CA VAL A 106 -0.65 13.24 -17.27
C VAL A 106 -1.00 13.96 -18.57
N GLU A 107 -0.04 14.54 -19.30
CA GLU A 107 -0.26 15.23 -20.58
C GLU A 107 -0.58 14.30 -21.76
N LYS A 108 -0.38 12.98 -21.61
CA LYS A 108 -0.59 11.97 -22.68
C LYS A 108 -1.95 11.26 -22.64
N ASN A 109 -2.90 11.70 -21.79
CA ASN A 109 -4.27 11.20 -21.77
C ASN A 109 -5.28 12.34 -21.97
#